data_AF-A0A7S3UJN2-F1
#
_entry.id   AF-A0A7S3UJN2-F1
#
_cell.length_a   1.000
_cell.length_b   1.000
_cell.length_c   1.000
_cell.angle_alpha   90.00
_cell.angle_beta   90.00
_cell.angle_gamma   90.00
#
_symmetry.space_group_name_H-M   'P 1'
#
loop_
_entity.id
_entity.type
_entity.pdbx_description
1 polymer ?
#
loop_
_entity_poly.entity_id
_entity_poly.type
_entity_poly.pdbx_seq_one_letter_code
_entity_poly.pdbx_strand_id
1 'polypeptide(L)'
;IGDAIQGVSANTLLILGGRSVEGIQDGEWWRLVTSMFLHVSIAHLAWNMFLRSVVLWMLERYLLGYRLLFVYGAAGIAGSLVSCLQTPTGIVVGASGAVSGLIGAQIVFLLEYRGVISSKIT
;
A
#
# COMPACT_ATOMS: atom_id res chain seq x y z
N ILE A 1 -12.75 -24.03 16.29
CA ILE A 1 -11.86 -23.37 15.31
C ILE A 1 -12.78 -22.68 14.30
N GLY A 2 -13.11 -21.40 14.49
CA GLY A 2 -14.22 -20.81 13.70
C GLY A 2 -14.45 -19.29 13.70
N ASP A 3 -13.72 -18.48 14.47
CA ASP A 3 -14.09 -17.04 14.61
C ASP A 3 -13.04 -16.03 14.13
N ALA A 4 -11.91 -16.47 13.56
CA ALA A 4 -10.84 -15.56 13.11
C ALA A 4 -11.01 -15.02 11.66
N ILE A 5 -12.12 -15.38 10.97
CA ILE A 5 -12.32 -15.12 9.53
C ILE A 5 -13.69 -14.46 9.24
N GLN A 6 -14.24 -13.68 10.17
CA GLN A 6 -15.34 -12.76 9.86
C GLN A 6 -14.72 -11.41 9.53
N GLY A 7 -14.89 -10.93 8.29
CA GLY A 7 -14.36 -9.64 7.85
C GLY A 7 -14.99 -8.48 8.64
N VAL A 8 -14.22 -7.42 8.86
CA VAL A 8 -14.69 -6.17 9.47
C VAL A 8 -15.79 -5.58 8.59
N SER A 9 -16.89 -5.15 9.22
CA SER A 9 -18.02 -4.59 8.48
C SER A 9 -17.64 -3.32 7.70
N ALA A 10 -18.29 -3.10 6.55
CA ALA A 10 -18.05 -1.90 5.75
C ALA A 10 -18.34 -0.60 6.51
N ASN A 11 -19.37 -0.60 7.38
CA ASN A 11 -19.71 0.55 8.23
C ASN A 11 -18.58 0.87 9.22
N THR A 12 -18.02 -0.15 9.87
CA THR A 12 -16.86 0.01 10.76
C THR A 12 -15.67 0.59 10.00
N LEU A 13 -15.36 0.06 8.81
CA LEU A 13 -14.27 0.60 7.98
C LEU A 13 -14.53 2.04 7.55
N LEU A 14 -15.77 2.39 7.20
CA LEU A 14 -16.15 3.76 6.84
C LEU A 14 -15.92 4.72 8.01
N ILE A 15 -16.39 4.39 9.21
CA ILE A 15 -16.22 5.22 10.41
C ILE A 15 -14.74 5.41 10.75
N LEU A 16 -13.94 4.34 10.62
CA LEU A 16 -12.51 4.37 10.96
C LEU A 16 -11.64 5.08 9.91
N GLY A 17 -12.20 5.52 8.78
CA GLY A 17 -11.43 6.24 7.76
C GLY A 17 -11.05 5.44 6.54
N GLY A 18 -11.81 4.41 6.20
CA GLY A 18 -11.68 3.73 4.93
C GLY A 18 -11.88 4.72 3.78
N ARG A 19 -11.24 4.42 2.65
CA ARG A 19 -11.35 5.23 1.43
C ARG A 19 -12.81 5.15 1.00
N SER A 20 -13.51 6.29 0.96
CA SER A 20 -14.85 6.51 0.41
C SER A 20 -14.74 7.71 -0.52
N VAL A 21 -15.29 7.61 -1.73
CA VAL A 21 -15.21 8.72 -2.70
C VAL A 21 -16.12 9.86 -2.24
N GLU A 22 -17.31 9.53 -1.71
CA GLU A 22 -18.24 10.53 -1.17
C GLU A 22 -17.59 11.32 -0.03
N GLY A 23 -17.03 10.64 0.97
CA GLY A 23 -16.36 11.32 2.09
C GLY A 23 -15.19 12.20 1.65
N ILE A 24 -14.40 11.75 0.65
CA ILE A 24 -13.31 12.57 0.10
C ILE A 24 -13.85 13.83 -0.59
N GLN A 25 -14.95 13.73 -1.35
CA GLN A 25 -15.61 14.87 -1.98
C GLN A 25 -16.18 15.85 -0.95
N ASP A 26 -16.62 15.34 0.21
CA ASP A 26 -17.09 16.15 1.35
C ASP A 26 -15.95 16.76 2.19
N GLY A 27 -14.69 16.59 1.76
CA GLY A 27 -13.51 17.20 2.38
C GLY A 27 -12.75 16.29 3.36
N GLU A 28 -13.10 15.02 3.47
CA GLU A 28 -12.42 14.04 4.33
C GLU A 28 -11.15 13.48 3.66
N TRP A 29 -10.28 14.34 3.15
CA TRP A 29 -9.05 13.99 2.42
C TRP A 29 -8.09 13.07 3.19
N TRP A 30 -8.16 13.13 4.52
CA TRP A 30 -7.41 12.25 5.42
C TRP A 30 -7.69 10.77 5.17
N ARG A 31 -8.86 10.42 4.59
CA ARG A 31 -9.21 9.06 4.14
C ARG A 31 -8.25 8.47 3.11
N LEU A 32 -7.55 9.30 2.34
CA LEU A 32 -6.52 8.85 1.39
C LEU A 32 -5.34 8.20 2.09
N VAL A 33 -5.06 8.65 3.33
CA VAL A 33 -3.95 8.19 4.15
C VAL A 33 -4.41 7.14 5.15
N THR A 34 -5.52 7.37 5.87
CA THR A 34 -5.99 6.44 6.92
C THR A 34 -6.39 5.09 6.34
N SER A 35 -6.94 5.05 5.13
CA SER A 35 -7.30 3.80 4.45
C SER A 35 -6.13 2.83 4.30
N MET A 36 -4.90 3.36 4.20
CA MET A 36 -3.68 2.57 4.03
C MET A 36 -3.38 1.68 5.24
N PHE A 37 -3.88 2.05 6.41
CA PHE A 37 -3.64 1.35 7.68
C PHE A 37 -4.78 0.38 8.05
N LEU A 38 -5.96 0.54 7.44
CA LEU A 38 -7.11 -0.31 7.69
C LEU A 38 -7.05 -1.59 6.84
N HIS A 39 -7.57 -2.69 7.37
CA HIS A 39 -7.64 -3.96 6.66
C HIS A 39 -8.96 -4.67 7.01
N VAL A 40 -9.61 -5.24 6.00
CA VAL A 40 -10.92 -5.91 6.15
C VAL A 40 -10.83 -7.24 6.92
N SER A 41 -9.67 -7.87 7.00
CA SER A 41 -9.50 -9.13 7.72
C SER A 41 -8.05 -9.33 8.18
N ILE A 42 -7.87 -10.25 9.13
CA ILE A 42 -6.54 -10.65 9.62
C ILE A 42 -5.70 -11.23 8.49
N ALA A 43 -6.30 -12.05 7.61
CA ALA A 43 -5.61 -12.61 6.46
C ALA A 43 -5.14 -11.51 5.48
N HIS A 44 -5.97 -10.51 5.21
CA HIS A 44 -5.60 -9.38 4.34
C HIS A 44 -4.47 -8.55 4.95
N LEU A 45 -4.50 -8.32 6.26
CA LEU A 45 -3.42 -7.67 7.00
C LEU A 45 -2.13 -8.48 6.90
N ALA A 46 -2.18 -9.78 7.24
CA ALA A 46 -1.02 -10.66 7.23
C ALA A 46 -0.33 -10.70 5.86
N TRP A 47 -1.11 -10.79 4.79
CA TRP A 47 -0.58 -10.77 3.42
C TRP A 47 0.10 -9.45 3.06
N ASN A 48 -0.51 -8.31 3.42
CA ASN A 48 0.10 -7.00 3.18
C ASN A 48 1.39 -6.83 3.98
N MET A 49 1.41 -7.24 5.25
CA MET A 49 2.61 -7.16 6.09
C MET A 49 3.72 -8.05 5.55
N PHE A 50 3.39 -9.27 5.12
CA PHE A 50 4.34 -10.20 4.52
C PHE A 50 4.96 -9.63 3.24
N LEU A 51 4.14 -9.27 2.25
CA LEU A 51 4.63 -8.74 0.97
C LEU A 51 5.42 -7.44 1.16
N ARG A 52 4.93 -6.52 2.00
CA ARG A 52 5.66 -5.28 2.30
C ARG A 52 7.02 -5.58 2.91
N SER A 53 7.11 -6.53 3.84
CA SER A 53 8.37 -6.87 4.52
C SER A 53 9.39 -7.45 3.55
N VAL A 54 8.96 -8.32 2.64
CA VAL A 54 9.83 -8.88 1.58
C VAL A 54 10.38 -7.76 0.69
N VAL A 55 9.51 -6.85 0.22
CA VAL A 55 9.93 -5.74 -0.66
C VAL A 55 10.87 -4.76 0.07
N LEU A 56 10.57 -4.43 1.33
CA LEU A 56 11.43 -3.55 2.12
C LEU A 56 12.81 -4.17 2.37
N TRP A 57 12.89 -5.47 2.70
CA TRP A 57 14.15 -6.17 2.87
C TRP A 57 15.02 -6.17 1.59
N MET A 58 14.39 -6.19 0.41
CA MET A 58 15.11 -6.07 -0.85
C MET A 58 15.63 -4.65 -1.08
N LEU A 59 14.85 -3.63 -0.71
CA LEU A 59 15.17 -2.22 -0.97
C LEU A 59 16.06 -1.56 0.08
N GLU A 60 16.05 -2.01 1.34
CA GLU A 60 16.83 -1.41 2.44
C GLU A 60 18.34 -1.44 2.18
N ARG A 61 18.80 -2.39 1.36
CA ARG A 61 20.20 -2.52 0.95
C ARG A 61 20.66 -1.40 -0.01
N TYR A 62 19.70 -0.70 -0.61
CA TYR A 62 19.95 0.27 -1.68
C TYR A 62 19.43 1.68 -1.35
N LEU A 63 18.45 1.80 -0.44
CA LEU A 63 17.79 3.05 -0.09
C LEU A 63 17.81 3.30 1.41
N LEU A 64 18.05 4.55 1.79
CA LEU A 64 17.94 5.01 3.18
C LEU A 64 16.49 4.95 3.67
N GLY A 65 16.29 4.65 4.95
CA GLY A 65 14.97 4.41 5.54
C GLY A 65 13.95 5.55 5.32
N TYR A 66 14.37 6.81 5.39
CA TYR A 66 13.47 7.94 5.15
C TYR A 66 13.01 8.06 3.69
N ARG A 67 13.83 7.64 2.72
CA ARG A 67 13.45 7.60 1.30
C ARG A 67 12.40 6.52 1.06
N LEU A 68 12.54 5.36 1.71
CA LEU A 68 11.56 4.29 1.67
C LEU A 68 10.21 4.72 2.25
N LEU A 69 10.24 5.42 3.38
CA LEU A 69 9.02 5.97 3.99
C LEU A 69 8.32 6.96 3.05
N PHE A 70 9.09 7.86 2.41
CA PHE A 70 8.55 8.81 1.44
C PHE A 70 7.91 8.11 0.25
N VAL A 71 8.62 7.15 -0.37
CA VAL A 71 8.09 6.38 -1.51
C VAL A 71 6.84 5.60 -1.12
N TYR A 72 6.84 4.95 0.05
CA TYR A 72 5.68 4.23 0.56
C TYR A 72 4.48 5.15 0.79
N GLY A 73 4.68 6.30 1.42
CA GLY A 73 3.63 7.29 1.67
C GLY A 73 3.05 7.87 0.38
N ALA A 74 3.92 8.32 -0.53
CA ALA A 74 3.51 8.89 -1.81
C ALA A 74 2.77 7.86 -2.68
N ALA A 75 3.30 6.62 -2.77
CA ALA A 75 2.66 5.53 -3.49
C ALA A 75 1.31 5.14 -2.88
N GLY A 76 1.19 5.15 -1.55
CA GLY A 76 -0.07 4.86 -0.88
C GLY A 76 -1.15 5.89 -1.19
N ILE A 77 -0.82 7.18 -1.12
CA ILE A 77 -1.74 8.26 -1.47
C ILE A 77 -2.13 8.18 -2.94
N ALA A 78 -1.15 8.02 -3.84
CA ALA A 78 -1.40 7.88 -5.27
C ALA A 78 -2.27 6.64 -5.58
N GLY A 79 -2.00 5.52 -4.91
CA GLY A 79 -2.80 4.31 -5.01
C GLY A 79 -4.23 4.51 -4.52
N SER A 80 -4.43 5.23 -3.41
CA SER A 80 -5.76 5.61 -2.91
C SER A 80 -6.50 6.47 -3.93
N LEU A 81 -5.84 7.45 -4.56
CA LEU A 81 -6.42 8.28 -5.61
C LEU A 81 -6.80 7.48 -6.86
N VAL A 82 -5.91 6.59 -7.33
CA VAL A 82 -6.21 5.69 -8.45
C VAL A 82 -7.39 4.77 -8.10
N SER A 83 -7.48 4.32 -6.85
CA SER A 83 -8.60 3.50 -6.39
C SER A 83 -9.94 4.22 -6.46
N CYS A 84 -9.98 5.56 -6.33
CA CYS A 84 -11.20 6.35 -6.54
C CYS A 84 -11.72 6.24 -7.99
N LEU A 85 -10.81 6.08 -8.96
CA LEU A 85 -11.15 5.93 -10.37
C LEU A 85 -11.56 4.49 -10.70
N GLN A 86 -10.88 3.50 -10.09
CA GLN A 86 -11.14 2.08 -10.34
C GLN A 86 -12.37 1.55 -9.59
N THR A 87 -12.61 2.06 -8.40
CA THR A 87 -13.68 1.62 -7.49
C THR A 87 -14.37 2.85 -6.92
N PRO A 88 -15.24 3.51 -7.73
CA PRO A 88 -15.86 4.77 -7.35
C PRO A 88 -16.89 4.61 -6.22
N THR A 89 -17.40 3.39 -6.01
CA THR A 89 -18.39 3.09 -4.98
C THR A 89 -17.82 2.14 -3.92
N GLY A 90 -18.32 2.25 -2.70
CA GLY A 90 -17.92 1.39 -1.58
C GLY A 90 -16.59 1.75 -0.93
N ILE A 91 -16.20 0.95 0.06
CA ILE A 91 -15.06 1.25 0.94
C ILE A 91 -13.84 0.41 0.53
N VAL A 92 -12.70 1.06 0.31
CA VAL A 92 -11.40 0.38 0.09
C VAL A 92 -10.48 0.69 1.25
N VAL A 93 -9.73 -0.34 1.63
CA VAL A 93 -8.74 -0.29 2.70
C VAL A 93 -7.56 -1.16 2.32
N GLY A 94 -6.40 -0.87 2.87
CA GLY A 94 -5.20 -1.67 2.77
C GLY A 94 -4.01 -0.91 2.23
N ALA A 95 -2.83 -1.43 2.57
CA ALA A 95 -1.54 -0.86 2.17
C ALA A 95 -1.10 -1.24 0.74
N SER A 96 -1.91 -2.01 0.01
CA SER A 96 -1.48 -2.66 -1.24
C SER A 96 -1.02 -1.68 -2.32
N GLY A 97 -1.67 -0.52 -2.46
CA GLY A 97 -1.23 0.54 -3.39
C GLY A 97 0.18 1.05 -3.08
N ALA A 98 0.52 1.19 -1.79
CA ALA A 98 1.86 1.57 -1.36
C ALA A 98 2.89 0.46 -1.64
N VAL A 99 2.52 -0.80 -1.44
CA VAL A 99 3.38 -1.96 -1.77
C VAL A 99 3.64 -2.04 -3.28
N SER A 100 2.62 -1.86 -4.11
CA SER A 100 2.77 -1.80 -5.57
C SER A 100 3.71 -0.69 -6.02
N GLY A 101 3.67 0.48 -5.39
CA GLY A 101 4.63 1.55 -5.68
C GLY A 101 6.06 1.24 -5.24
N LEU A 102 6.26 0.55 -4.11
CA LEU A 102 7.59 0.06 -3.72
C LEU A 102 8.14 -0.97 -4.73
N ILE A 103 7.29 -1.88 -5.21
CA ILE A 103 7.67 -2.82 -6.28
C ILE A 103 8.04 -2.06 -7.56
N GLY A 104 7.25 -1.05 -7.94
CA GLY A 104 7.57 -0.18 -9.08
C GLY A 104 8.93 0.52 -8.92
N ALA A 105 9.20 1.07 -7.73
CA ALA A 105 10.50 1.69 -7.42
C ALA A 105 11.66 0.68 -7.52
N GLN A 106 11.44 -0.55 -7.07
CA GLN A 106 12.43 -1.63 -7.19
C GLN A 106 12.71 -1.98 -8.66
N ILE A 107 11.67 -2.05 -9.50
CA ILE A 107 11.84 -2.29 -10.94
C ILE A 107 12.65 -1.16 -11.58
N VAL A 108 12.32 0.10 -11.30
CA VAL A 108 13.07 1.25 -11.82
C VAL A 108 14.53 1.19 -11.38
N PHE A 109 14.80 0.88 -10.11
CA PHE A 109 16.16 0.70 -9.61
C PHE A 109 16.92 -0.40 -10.38
N LEU A 110 16.30 -1.56 -10.60
CA LEU A 110 16.91 -2.65 -11.35
C LEU A 110 17.18 -2.27 -12.82
N LEU A 111 16.31 -1.49 -13.43
CA LEU A 111 16.48 -1.03 -14.81
C LEU A 111 17.63 -0.03 -14.94
N GLU A 112 17.77 0.89 -13.98
CA GLU A 112 18.83 1.91 -13.98
C GLU A 112 20.21 1.28 -13.74
N TYR A 113 20.32 0.34 -12.80
CA TYR A 113 21.61 -0.25 -12.38
C TYR A 113 21.93 -1.59 -13.05
N ARG A 114 21.18 -1.96 -14.09
CA ARG A 114 21.28 -3.25 -14.78
C ARG A 114 22.69 -3.59 -15.27
N GLY A 115 23.41 -2.60 -15.81
CA GLY A 115 24.79 -2.78 -16.31
C GLY A 115 25.83 -3.04 -15.21
N VAL A 116 25.66 -2.41 -14.04
CA VAL A 116 26.57 -2.54 -12.89
C VAL A 116 26.34 -3.86 -12.13
N ILE A 117 25.09 -4.33 -12.10
CA ILE A 117 24.75 -5.61 -11.46
C ILE A 117 25.27 -6.78 -12.31
N SER A 118 25.17 -6.70 -13.65
CA SER A 118 25.65 -7.76 -14.54
C SER A 118 27.16 -8.03 -14.43
N SER A 119 27.97 -6.99 -14.18
CA SER A 119 29.44 -7.13 -14.09
C SER A 119 29.95 -7.69 -12.75
N LYS A 120 29.07 -7.90 -11.75
CA LYS A 120 29.44 -8.51 -10.45
C LYS A 120 29.09 -10.00 -10.35
N ILE A 121 28.38 -10.53 -11.34
CA ILE A 121 27.89 -11.92 -11.37
C ILE A 121 28.68 -12.79 -12.38
N THR A 122 29.49 -12.15 -13.24
CA THR A 122 30.47 -12.79 -14.14
C THR A 122 31.88 -12.54 -13.60
#